data_AF-A0A101GP81-F1
#
_entry.id   AF-A0A101GP81-F1
#
_cell.length_a   1.000
_cell.length_b   1.000
_cell.length_c   1.000
_cell.angle_alpha   90.00
_cell.angle_beta   90.00
_cell.angle_gamma   90.00
#
_symmetry.space_group_name_H-M   'P 1'
#
loop_
_entity.id
_entity.type
_entity.pdbx_description
1 polymer ?
#
loop_
_entity_poly.entity_id
_entity_poly.type
_entity_poly.pdbx_seq_one_letter_code
_entity_poly.pdbx_strand_id
1 'polypeptide(L)'
;MQETYETLSNMVEQLGPKLANMGFPVTLEKVSSGGDPARNNMVTMESEKIEFPETPLDEILGLEASAKPCNCSAGEGHGECRTIEIGGDTYQAIPPGLIADGLLRVALSATGGCGSGCGTCGGG
;
A
#
# COMPACT_ATOMS: atom_id res chain seq x y z
N MET A 1 14.14 6.29 -0.21
CA MET A 1 12.91 6.35 0.62
C MET A 1 12.09 7.62 0.42
N GLN A 2 12.72 8.75 0.06
CA GLN A 2 11.98 9.98 -0.27
C GLN A 2 11.01 9.78 -1.45
N GLU A 3 11.42 9.00 -2.46
CA GLU A 3 10.60 8.68 -3.64
C GLU A 3 9.27 7.99 -3.30
N THR A 4 9.25 7.05 -2.36
CA THR A 4 7.99 6.38 -1.93
C THR A 4 7.03 7.39 -1.30
N TYR A 5 7.55 8.28 -0.44
CA TYR A 5 6.75 9.31 0.21
C TYR A 5 6.24 10.37 -0.78
N GLU A 6 7.08 10.80 -1.73
CA GLU A 6 6.67 11.73 -2.79
C GLU A 6 5.63 11.11 -3.71
N THR A 7 5.78 9.83 -4.04
CA THR A 7 4.78 9.07 -4.81
C THR A 7 3.44 9.03 -4.09
N LEU A 8 3.46 8.67 -2.80
CA LEU A 8 2.27 8.63 -1.95
C LEU A 8 1.62 10.01 -1.83
N SER A 9 2.41 11.06 -1.59
CA SER A 9 1.92 12.44 -1.45
C SER A 9 1.22 12.90 -2.74
N ASN A 10 1.88 12.70 -3.89
CA ASN A 10 1.29 13.02 -5.20
C ASN A 10 0.00 12.24 -5.47
N MET A 11 -0.06 10.96 -5.08
CA MET A 11 -1.27 10.15 -5.23
C MET A 11 -2.41 10.63 -4.35
N VAL A 12 -2.14 10.92 -3.07
CA VAL A 12 -3.16 11.41 -2.14
C VAL A 12 -3.64 12.81 -2.54
N GLU A 13 -2.78 13.68 -3.06
CA GLU A 13 -3.20 14.99 -3.58
C GLU A 13 -4.14 14.86 -4.79
N GLN A 14 -3.88 13.90 -5.69
CA GLN A 14 -4.68 13.71 -6.89
C GLN A 14 -5.98 12.92 -6.66
N LEU A 15 -5.91 11.89 -5.81
CA LEU A 15 -7.00 10.96 -5.57
C LEU A 15 -7.82 11.31 -4.32
N GLY A 16 -7.20 11.97 -3.34
CA GLY A 16 -7.83 12.36 -2.07
C GLY A 16 -9.14 13.12 -2.26
N PRO A 17 -9.21 14.17 -3.09
CA PRO A 17 -10.47 14.88 -3.35
C PRO A 17 -11.56 13.98 -3.97
N LYS A 18 -11.17 13.05 -4.85
CA LYS A 18 -12.11 12.12 -5.50
C LYS A 18 -12.63 11.08 -4.51
N LEU A 19 -11.75 10.50 -3.70
CA LEU A 19 -12.08 9.51 -2.68
C LEU A 19 -12.92 10.15 -1.57
N ALA A 20 -12.59 11.37 -1.14
CA ALA A 20 -13.40 12.14 -0.20
C ALA A 20 -14.83 12.37 -0.72
N ASN A 21 -15.00 12.74 -1.99
CA ASN A 21 -16.32 12.88 -2.62
C ASN A 21 -17.12 11.56 -2.67
N MET A 22 -16.43 10.42 -2.67
CA MET A 22 -17.05 9.09 -2.60
C MET A 22 -17.27 8.60 -1.15
N GLY A 23 -17.03 9.46 -0.15
CA GLY A 23 -17.21 9.13 1.27
C GLY A 23 -16.06 8.33 1.88
N PHE A 24 -14.89 8.31 1.23
CA PHE A 24 -13.67 7.66 1.68
C PHE A 24 -12.52 8.68 1.75
N PRO A 25 -12.49 9.56 2.76
CA PRO A 25 -11.37 10.49 2.93
C PRO A 25 -10.07 9.72 3.19
N VAL A 26 -8.98 10.13 2.55
CA VAL A 26 -7.65 9.50 2.72
C VAL A 26 -6.70 10.53 3.30
N THR A 27 -5.93 10.11 4.31
CA THR A 27 -4.87 10.90 4.94
C THR A 27 -3.55 10.16 4.83
N LEU A 28 -2.47 10.91 4.63
CA LEU A 28 -1.12 10.38 4.62
C LEU A 28 -0.44 10.69 5.96
N GLU A 29 0.09 9.65 6.62
CA GLU A 29 0.97 9.82 7.77
C GLU A 29 2.37 9.32 7.46
N LYS A 30 3.39 10.09 7.86
CA LYS A 30 4.80 9.68 7.76
C LYS A 30 5.30 9.24 9.13
N VAL A 31 5.53 7.94 9.27
CA VAL A 31 6.10 7.34 10.47
C VAL A 31 7.60 7.10 10.28
N SER A 32 8.41 7.44 11.30
CA SER A 32 9.84 7.13 11.29
C SER A 32 10.06 5.64 11.51
N SER A 33 10.93 5.01 10.72
CA SER A 33 11.28 3.59 10.90
C SER A 33 12.07 3.31 12.19
N GLY A 34 12.48 4.34 12.95
CA GLY A 34 13.22 4.17 14.20
C GLY A 34 14.60 3.51 14.04
N GLY A 35 15.10 3.44 12.80
CA GLY A 35 16.34 2.72 12.45
C GLY A 35 16.14 1.25 12.10
N ASP A 36 14.89 0.75 12.08
CA ASP A 36 14.58 -0.62 11.68
C ASP A 36 14.57 -0.77 10.13
N PRO A 37 15.52 -1.51 9.55
CA PRO A 37 15.59 -1.75 8.11
C PRO A 37 14.36 -2.47 7.54
N ALA A 38 13.67 -3.28 8.33
CA ALA A 38 12.46 -4.01 7.89
C ALA A 38 11.23 -3.09 7.74
N ARG A 39 11.24 -1.93 8.43
CA ARG A 39 10.17 -0.91 8.36
C ARG A 39 10.48 0.20 7.36
N ASN A 40 11.70 0.23 6.82
CA ASN A 40 12.06 1.15 5.74
C ASN A 40 11.15 0.92 4.53
N ASN A 41 10.58 2.00 3.97
CA ASN A 41 9.63 1.95 2.86
C ASN A 41 8.39 1.07 3.09
N MET A 42 8.07 0.72 4.34
CA MET A 42 6.83 0.00 4.63
C MET A 42 5.66 0.95 4.46
N VAL A 43 4.66 0.51 3.71
CA VAL A 43 3.38 1.21 3.56
C VAL A 43 2.34 0.32 4.22
N THR A 44 1.62 0.88 5.19
CA THR A 44 0.48 0.26 5.83
C THR A 44 -0.79 1.01 5.47
N MET A 45 -1.92 0.33 5.54
CA MET A 45 -3.24 0.94 5.38
C MET A 45 -4.11 0.51 6.54
N GLU A 46 -4.93 1.41 7.04
CA GLU A 46 -5.91 1.14 8.10
C GLU A 46 -7.22 1.87 7.81
N SER A 47 -8.33 1.34 8.32
CA SER A 47 -9.61 2.03 8.26
C SER A 47 -10.57 1.56 9.34
N GLU A 48 -10.84 2.42 10.33
CA GLU A 48 -11.83 2.15 11.39
C GLU A 48 -13.24 1.97 10.83
N LYS A 49 -13.57 2.70 9.75
CA LYS A 49 -14.92 2.71 9.14
C LYS A 49 -15.35 1.31 8.69
N ILE A 50 -14.40 0.46 8.32
CA ILE A 50 -14.65 -0.87 7.74
C ILE A 50 -13.97 -1.97 8.57
N GLU A 51 -13.59 -1.66 9.80
CA GLU A 51 -12.90 -2.56 10.72
C GLU A 51 -11.65 -3.21 10.07
N PHE A 52 -10.93 -2.43 9.26
CA PHE A 52 -9.70 -2.87 8.59
C PHE A 52 -8.49 -2.48 9.45
N PRO A 53 -7.80 -3.46 10.07
CA PRO A 53 -6.65 -3.17 10.93
C PRO A 53 -5.48 -2.63 10.11
N GLU A 54 -4.52 -1.97 10.78
CA GLU A 54 -3.26 -1.56 10.15
C GLU A 54 -2.55 -2.76 9.52
N THR A 55 -2.61 -2.83 8.19
CA THR A 55 -2.14 -3.97 7.41
C THR A 55 -1.08 -3.51 6.40
N PRO A 56 0.06 -4.20 6.29
CA PRO A 56 1.08 -3.90 5.28
C PRO A 56 0.56 -4.07 3.85
N LEU A 57 1.02 -3.20 2.94
CA LEU A 57 0.62 -3.23 1.54
C LEU A 57 0.95 -4.57 0.86
N ASP A 58 2.09 -5.17 1.18
CA ASP A 58 2.46 -6.50 0.68
C ASP A 58 1.45 -7.57 1.10
N GLU A 59 0.95 -7.54 2.35
CA GLU A 59 -0.09 -8.46 2.80
C GLU A 59 -1.43 -8.22 2.07
N ILE A 60 -1.82 -6.95 1.85
CA ILE A 60 -3.02 -6.58 1.09
C ILE A 60 -2.97 -7.09 -0.35
N LEU A 61 -1.77 -7.07 -0.95
CA LEU A 61 -1.54 -7.46 -2.33
C LEU A 61 -1.19 -8.95 -2.49
N GLY A 62 -0.87 -9.65 -1.39
CA GLY A 62 -0.37 -11.03 -1.42
C GLY A 62 1.05 -11.13 -1.97
N LEU A 63 1.90 -10.15 -1.70
CA LEU A 63 3.29 -10.07 -2.13
C LEU A 63 4.23 -10.48 -0.99
N GLU A 64 5.43 -10.94 -1.35
CA GLU A 64 6.47 -11.24 -0.36
C GLU A 64 7.41 -10.04 -0.18
N ALA A 65 7.60 -9.64 1.08
CA ALA A 65 8.59 -8.65 1.48
C ALA A 65 9.76 -9.34 2.19
N SER A 66 10.99 -8.98 1.82
CA SER A 66 12.22 -9.49 2.41
C SER A 66 13.23 -8.37 2.66
N ALA A 67 14.15 -8.58 3.60
CA ALA A 67 15.29 -7.70 3.81
C ALA A 67 16.40 -8.08 2.82
N LYS A 68 16.83 -7.14 1.98
CA LYS A 68 17.95 -7.31 1.04
C LYS A 68 18.91 -6.14 1.10
N PRO A 69 20.18 -6.30 0.70
CA PRO A 69 21.13 -5.19 0.63
C PRO A 69 20.56 -4.03 -0.17
N CYS A 70 20.64 -2.81 0.37
CA CYS A 70 20.13 -1.63 -0.31
C CYS A 70 20.87 -1.38 -1.64
N ASN A 71 20.13 -1.13 -2.72
CA ASN A 71 20.64 -0.82 -4.06
C ASN A 71 20.69 0.71 -4.32
N CYS A 72 20.65 1.52 -3.27
CA CYS A 72 20.76 2.97 -3.40
C CYS A 72 22.22 3.36 -3.67
N SER A 73 22.45 4.20 -4.68
CA SER A 73 23.76 4.70 -5.11
C SER A 73 24.43 5.66 -4.11
N ALA A 74 23.94 5.76 -2.88
CA ALA A 74 24.45 6.63 -1.83
C ALA A 74 25.53 5.92 -1.00
N GLY A 75 26.64 5.54 -1.63
CA GLY A 75 27.87 5.11 -0.95
C GLY A 75 27.84 3.73 -0.27
N GLU A 76 29.03 3.16 -0.09
CA GLU A 76 29.24 1.87 0.58
C GLU A 76 28.83 1.95 2.06
N GLY A 77 27.97 1.05 2.52
CA GLY A 77 27.65 0.88 3.95
C GLY A 77 26.19 1.06 4.36
N HIS A 78 25.25 1.28 3.45
CA HIS A 78 23.82 1.22 3.80
C HIS A 78 23.39 -0.24 3.97
N GLY A 79 22.83 -0.58 5.14
CA GLY A 79 22.50 -1.94 5.54
C GLY A 79 21.39 -2.62 4.72
N GLU A 80 20.45 -3.29 5.40
CA GLU A 80 19.35 -3.96 4.72
C GLU A 80 18.19 -2.99 4.42
N CYS A 81 17.53 -3.18 3.28
CA CYS A 81 16.34 -2.48 2.85
C CYS A 81 15.21 -3.50 2.65
N ARG A 82 14.01 -3.15 3.13
CA ARG A 82 12.78 -3.85 2.75
C ARG A 82 12.65 -3.85 1.23
N THR A 83 12.45 -5.03 0.67
CA THR A 83 12.36 -5.28 -0.77
C THR A 83 11.12 -6.14 -1.02
N ILE A 84 10.28 -5.73 -1.97
CA ILE A 84 9.08 -6.47 -2.38
C ILE A 84 9.38 -7.23 -3.67
N GLU A 85 8.96 -8.50 -3.75
CA GLU A 85 9.12 -9.33 -4.94
C GLU A 85 7.81 -9.49 -5.72
N ILE A 86 7.87 -9.27 -7.04
CA ILE A 86 6.72 -9.32 -7.93
C ILE A 86 7.13 -9.94 -9.26
N GLY A 87 6.61 -11.12 -9.58
CA GLY A 87 6.87 -11.75 -10.89
C GLY A 87 8.35 -12.00 -11.20
N GLY A 88 9.22 -12.08 -10.18
CA GLY A 88 10.67 -12.23 -10.31
C GLY A 88 11.46 -10.90 -10.26
N ASP A 89 10.78 -9.75 -10.30
CA ASP A 89 11.39 -8.44 -10.12
C ASP A 89 11.40 -8.03 -8.64
N THR A 90 12.45 -7.32 -8.22
CA THR A 90 12.62 -6.80 -6.85
C THR A 90 12.49 -5.29 -6.80
N TYR A 91 11.68 -4.80 -5.88
CA TYR A 91 11.41 -3.38 -5.70
C TYR A 91 11.77 -2.93 -4.29
N GLN A 92 12.74 -2.03 -4.17
CA GLN A 92 13.09 -1.38 -2.90
C GLN A 92 12.34 -0.07 -2.67
N ALA A 93 11.81 0.53 -3.73
CA ALA A 93 10.84 1.62 -3.67
C ALA A 93 9.50 1.06 -4.17
N ILE A 94 8.41 1.34 -3.45
CA ILE A 94 7.10 0.81 -3.83
C ILE A 94 6.62 1.50 -5.10
N PRO A 95 6.38 0.76 -6.20
CA PRO A 95 5.82 1.34 -7.42
C PRO A 95 4.48 2.02 -7.17
N PRO A 96 4.19 3.17 -7.82
CA PRO A 96 2.92 3.86 -7.68
C PRO A 96 1.72 2.95 -7.95
N GLY A 97 1.82 2.06 -8.96
CA GLY A 97 0.74 1.13 -9.30
C GLY A 97 0.31 0.20 -8.17
N LEU A 98 1.22 -0.21 -7.30
CA LEU A 98 0.89 -1.09 -6.15
C LEU A 98 0.17 -0.32 -5.05
N ILE A 99 0.59 0.92 -4.81
CA ILE A 99 -0.08 1.80 -3.85
C ILE A 99 -1.53 2.03 -4.29
N ALA A 100 -1.74 2.32 -5.58
CA ALA A 100 -3.07 2.50 -6.13
C ALA A 100 -3.91 1.21 -6.03
N ASP A 101 -3.35 0.03 -6.33
CA ASP A 101 -4.07 -1.25 -6.21
C ASP A 101 -4.47 -1.53 -4.76
N GLY A 102 -3.56 -1.36 -3.80
CA GLY A 102 -3.86 -1.54 -2.37
C GLY A 102 -4.98 -0.60 -1.91
N LEU A 103 -4.88 0.69 -2.27
CA LEU A 103 -5.88 1.68 -1.92
C LEU A 103 -7.26 1.34 -2.51
N LEU A 104 -7.30 0.88 -3.77
CA LEU A 104 -8.52 0.46 -4.42
C LEU A 104 -9.12 -0.79 -3.76
N ARG A 105 -8.32 -1.77 -3.36
CA ARG A 105 -8.80 -2.97 -2.66
C ARG A 105 -9.44 -2.63 -1.32
N VAL A 106 -8.80 -1.76 -0.53
CA VAL A 106 -9.34 -1.29 0.76
C VAL A 106 -10.58 -0.40 0.55
N ALA A 107 -10.58 0.47 -0.46
CA ALA A 107 -11.76 1.29 -0.77
C ALA A 107 -12.93 0.45 -1.34
N LEU A 108 -12.65 -0.62 -2.08
CA LEU A 108 -13.69 -1.55 -2.57
C LEU A 108 -14.26 -2.39 -1.42
N SER A 109 -13.42 -2.89 -0.51
CA SER A 109 -13.94 -3.59 0.68
C SER A 109 -14.82 -2.66 1.53
N ALA A 110 -14.53 -1.35 1.53
CA ALA A 110 -15.36 -0.33 2.16
C ALA A 110 -16.70 -0.04 1.48
N THR A 111 -16.73 -0.05 0.15
CA THR A 111 -17.91 0.33 -0.64
C THR A 111 -18.82 -0.84 -0.96
N GLY A 112 -18.32 -2.06 -0.83
CA GLY A 112 -19.08 -3.27 -1.03
C GLY A 112 -18.16 -4.46 -0.89
N GLY A 113 -18.09 -5.02 0.32
CA GLY A 113 -17.85 -6.44 0.44
C GLY A 113 -18.75 -7.14 -0.58
N CYS A 114 -18.15 -7.94 -1.46
CA CYS A 114 -18.88 -8.92 -2.24
C CYS A 114 -19.36 -10.01 -1.28
N GLY A 115 -20.25 -9.64 -0.35
CA GLY A 115 -21.15 -10.48 0.39
C GLY A 115 -22.49 -10.44 -0.32
N SER A 116 -22.55 -10.95 -1.55
CA SER A 116 -23.80 -11.25 -2.26
C SER A 116 -23.48 -12.28 -3.32
N GLY A 117 -24.03 -13.48 -3.12
CA GLY A 117 -23.74 -14.65 -3.93
C GLY A 117 -23.94 -14.40 -5.42
N CYS A 118 -22.98 -14.87 -6.21
CA CYS A 118 -23.25 -15.29 -7.57
C CYS A 118 -24.20 -16.49 -7.51
N GLY A 119 -25.51 -16.24 -7.48
CA GLY A 119 -26.46 -17.34 -7.42
C GLY A 119 -27.93 -16.98 -7.19
N THR A 120 -28.41 -15.83 -7.66
CA THR A 120 -29.86 -15.70 -7.95
C THR A 120 -30.10 -14.77 -9.14
N CYS A 121 -29.72 -15.24 -10.33
CA CYS A 121 -30.44 -14.89 -11.55
C CYS A 121 -31.50 -15.99 -11.76
N GLY A 122 -32.74 -15.70 -11.39
CA GLY A 122 -33.82 -16.68 -11.42
C GLY A 122 -35.14 -16.10 -10.92
N GLY A 123 -35.50 -14.90 -11.41
CA GLY A 123 -36.84 -14.35 -11.29
C GLY A 123 -37.41 -14.21 -12.70
N GLY A 124 -38.47 -14.96 -12.99
CA GLY A 124 -39.17 -14.99 -14.27
C GLY A 124 -39.61 -16.39 -14.67
#